data_AF-A0A483A1T8-F1
#
_entry.id   AF-A0A483A1T8-F1
#
_cell.length_a   1.000
_cell.length_b   1.000
_cell.length_c   1.000
_cell.angle_alpha   90.00
_cell.angle_beta   90.00
_cell.angle_gamma   90.00
#
_symmetry.space_group_name_H-M   'P 1'
#
loop_
_entity.id
_entity.type
_entity.pdbx_description
1 polymer ?
#
loop_
_entity_poly.entity_id
_entity_poly.type
_entity_poly.pdbx_seq_one_letter_code
_entity_poly.pdbx_strand_id
1 'polypeptide(L)'
;MAIIGLIYFIKQQKITALFIIIPIILGLLPFVAGSRFLIFSAPILAIGIGYFVQLLFSYEAQYKTIKHQSSRYISVAAVVFLGLYSSYSPNTFSMAKPAILQLEYLPLLRQLNAHTPADSYIWTSWDMGYPIHYYLDKNTFADGQFSDGEKLYYLHFPLAADNLALSANFMRFYSEQGVAGMKTLYQATGGEVEAFRLLKEVLSKKPKQAKKIIARKLPNLSATSADLTTVEQWLSFLYPKQNKAIYLLLHQRMLKTVTWFKQGNTDLATGKEVGLPFFLGFENLLEDSTGIQNDKIIIDRQKRTITDKSTKVSQSLSHLLTRDNNGSKITRFARLKRQQYFAFEWDKTSGYGAVMSNELSKTSLNKLFMRKKKSDYFQAISLKSPAYQIWKVQGDVIPLFKNK
;
A
#
# COMPACT_ATOMS: atom_id res chain seq x y z
N MET A 1 -36.87 11.07 -9.71
CA MET A 1 -37.37 12.09 -8.76
C MET A 1 -36.40 13.25 -8.66
N ALA A 2 -35.21 13.07 -8.07
CA ALA A 2 -34.24 14.14 -7.85
C ALA A 2 -33.86 14.94 -9.12
N ILE A 3 -33.53 14.27 -10.23
CA ILE A 3 -33.16 14.92 -11.49
C ILE A 3 -34.32 15.76 -12.06
N ILE A 4 -35.53 15.21 -12.05
CA ILE A 4 -36.73 15.90 -12.56
C ILE A 4 -37.00 17.18 -11.76
N GLY A 5 -36.94 17.08 -10.43
CA GLY A 5 -37.11 18.27 -9.59
C GLY A 5 -35.95 19.25 -9.68
N LEU A 6 -34.72 18.79 -9.95
CA LEU A 6 -33.58 19.67 -10.20
C LEU A 6 -33.76 20.46 -11.52
N ILE A 7 -34.28 19.83 -12.58
CA ILE A 7 -34.64 20.52 -13.82
C ILE A 7 -35.75 21.54 -13.55
N TYR A 8 -36.76 21.19 -12.76
CA TYR A 8 -37.83 22.10 -12.36
C TYR A 8 -37.31 23.29 -11.54
N PHE A 9 -36.40 23.05 -10.59
CA PHE A 9 -35.69 24.07 -9.83
C PHE A 9 -34.95 25.05 -10.74
N ILE A 10 -34.13 24.55 -11.67
CA ILE A 10 -33.35 25.38 -12.60
C ILE A 10 -34.27 26.26 -13.45
N LYS A 11 -35.42 25.72 -13.87
CA LYS A 11 -36.42 26.48 -14.66
C LYS A 11 -37.06 27.61 -13.84
N GLN A 12 -37.39 27.36 -12.57
CA GLN A 12 -38.09 28.31 -11.70
C GLN A 12 -37.15 29.37 -11.10
N GLN A 13 -35.93 28.99 -10.73
CA GLN A 13 -35.01 29.81 -9.93
C GLN A 13 -33.68 30.00 -10.65
N LYS A 14 -33.71 30.56 -11.86
CA LYS A 14 -32.55 30.67 -12.77
C LYS A 14 -31.32 31.37 -12.14
N ILE A 15 -31.54 32.44 -11.38
CA ILE A 15 -30.46 33.20 -10.72
C ILE A 15 -29.87 32.38 -9.56
N THR A 16 -30.72 31.81 -8.71
CA THR A 16 -30.28 30.94 -7.59
C THR A 16 -29.59 29.66 -8.10
N ALA A 17 -30.05 29.12 -9.23
CA ALA A 17 -29.44 27.97 -9.89
C ALA A 17 -28.01 28.26 -10.35
N LEU A 18 -27.72 29.50 -10.75
CA LEU A 18 -26.37 29.92 -11.11
C LEU A 18 -25.41 29.84 -9.90
N PHE A 19 -25.88 30.16 -8.69
CA PHE A 19 -25.05 30.07 -7.48
C PHE A 19 -24.71 28.63 -7.08
N ILE A 20 -25.57 27.66 -7.40
CA ILE A 20 -25.34 26.25 -7.05
C ILE A 20 -24.69 25.44 -8.19
N ILE A 21 -24.31 26.08 -9.30
CA ILE A 21 -23.70 25.39 -10.44
C ILE A 21 -22.39 24.70 -10.07
N ILE A 22 -21.58 25.30 -9.21
CA ILE A 22 -20.30 24.72 -8.74
C ILE A 22 -20.57 23.44 -7.93
N PRO A 23 -21.43 23.45 -6.88
CA PRO A 23 -21.86 22.22 -6.21
C PRO A 23 -22.47 21.16 -7.14
N ILE A 24 -23.23 21.54 -8.17
CA ILE A 24 -23.76 20.58 -9.16
C ILE A 24 -22.60 19.91 -9.92
N ILE A 25 -21.63 20.69 -10.40
CA ILE A 25 -20.44 20.15 -11.09
C ILE A 25 -19.67 19.21 -10.16
N LEU A 26 -19.42 19.63 -8.92
CA LEU A 26 -18.76 18.79 -7.91
C LEU A 26 -19.54 17.50 -7.64
N GLY A 27 -20.88 17.56 -7.61
CA GLY A 27 -21.74 16.39 -7.45
C GLY A 27 -21.74 15.43 -8.64
N LEU A 28 -21.24 15.85 -9.80
CA LEU A 28 -21.06 15.01 -11.00
C LEU A 28 -19.62 14.50 -11.15
N LEU A 29 -18.65 15.11 -10.47
CA LEU A 29 -17.26 14.62 -10.45
C LEU A 29 -17.08 13.17 -9.99
N PRO A 30 -17.96 12.51 -9.20
CA PRO A 30 -17.80 11.10 -8.88
C PRO A 30 -17.66 10.18 -10.09
N PHE A 31 -18.27 10.53 -11.22
CA PHE A 31 -18.21 9.74 -12.45
C PHE A 31 -16.85 9.82 -13.16
N VAL A 32 -15.99 10.79 -12.79
CA VAL A 32 -14.72 11.06 -13.49
C VAL A 32 -13.53 11.10 -12.53
N ALA A 33 -13.66 11.78 -11.39
CA ALA A 33 -12.57 12.11 -10.47
C ALA A 33 -12.60 11.32 -9.14
N GLY A 34 -13.52 10.36 -9.01
CA GLY A 34 -13.59 9.40 -7.91
C GLY A 34 -14.66 9.68 -6.86
N SER A 35 -15.00 8.64 -6.09
CA SER A 35 -16.15 8.61 -5.17
C SER A 35 -16.10 9.65 -4.04
N ARG A 36 -14.94 10.24 -3.72
CA ARG A 36 -14.79 11.28 -2.68
C ARG A 36 -15.67 12.52 -2.92
N PHE A 37 -16.03 12.78 -4.17
CA PHE A 37 -16.90 13.90 -4.53
C PHE A 37 -18.40 13.63 -4.30
N LEU A 38 -18.80 12.39 -3.95
CA LEU A 38 -20.21 12.04 -3.73
C LEU A 38 -20.86 12.86 -2.62
N ILE A 39 -20.07 13.35 -1.66
CA ILE A 39 -20.56 14.23 -0.59
C ILE A 39 -21.21 15.50 -1.14
N PHE A 40 -20.74 16.00 -2.30
CA PHE A 40 -21.31 17.18 -2.94
C PHE A 40 -22.62 16.87 -3.69
N SER A 41 -22.84 15.61 -4.07
CA SER A 41 -24.09 15.18 -4.73
C SER A 41 -25.27 15.20 -3.75
N ALA A 42 -25.04 14.88 -2.47
CA ALA A 42 -26.11 14.75 -1.47
C ALA A 42 -27.02 15.99 -1.34
N PRO A 43 -26.50 17.22 -1.08
CA PRO A 43 -27.36 18.41 -0.98
C PRO A 43 -28.06 18.76 -2.31
N ILE A 44 -27.40 18.52 -3.45
CA ILE A 44 -27.97 18.77 -4.78
C ILE A 44 -29.16 17.84 -5.06
N LEU A 45 -29.01 16.56 -4.76
CA LEU A 45 -30.07 15.58 -4.91
C LEU A 45 -31.23 15.87 -3.94
N ALA A 46 -30.94 16.34 -2.73
CA ALA A 46 -31.96 16.76 -1.76
C ALA A 46 -32.80 17.95 -2.27
N ILE A 47 -32.16 18.98 -2.84
CA ILE A 47 -32.87 20.10 -3.51
C ILE A 47 -33.75 19.57 -4.64
N GLY A 48 -33.21 18.66 -5.46
CA GLY A 48 -33.96 18.03 -6.54
C GLY A 48 -35.18 17.25 -6.03
N ILE A 49 -35.08 16.52 -4.92
CA ILE A 49 -36.21 15.81 -4.32
C ILE A 49 -37.25 16.82 -3.78
N GLY A 50 -36.81 17.88 -3.10
CA GLY A 50 -37.72 18.92 -2.58
C GLY A 50 -38.54 19.59 -3.68
N TYR A 51 -37.90 19.99 -4.78
CA TYR A 51 -38.61 20.57 -5.94
C TYR A 51 -39.47 19.56 -6.70
N PHE A 52 -39.11 18.26 -6.67
CA PHE A 52 -39.98 17.21 -7.21
C PHE A 52 -41.26 17.07 -6.37
N VAL A 53 -41.14 17.11 -5.04
CA VAL A 53 -42.30 17.13 -4.14
C VAL A 53 -43.15 18.37 -4.41
N GLN A 54 -42.55 19.56 -4.52
CA GLN A 54 -43.27 20.78 -4.89
C GLN A 54 -44.00 20.65 -6.24
N LEU A 55 -43.36 20.03 -7.24
CA LEU A 55 -43.96 19.81 -8.56
C LEU A 55 -45.25 18.98 -8.43
N LEU A 56 -45.24 17.90 -7.64
CA LEU A 56 -46.42 17.07 -7.38
C LEU A 56 -47.57 17.91 -6.80
N PHE A 57 -47.31 18.77 -5.82
CA PHE A 57 -48.33 19.66 -5.26
C PHE A 57 -48.86 20.67 -6.28
N SER A 58 -47.98 21.27 -7.08
CA SER A 58 -48.38 22.29 -8.05
C SER A 58 -49.22 21.72 -9.19
N TYR A 59 -48.90 20.51 -9.64
CA TYR A 59 -49.65 19.80 -10.69
C TYR A 59 -51.04 19.36 -10.19
N GLU A 60 -51.13 18.82 -8.96
CA GLU A 60 -52.41 18.43 -8.36
C GLU A 60 -53.33 19.63 -8.06
N ALA A 61 -52.77 20.78 -7.68
CA ALA A 61 -53.53 22.01 -7.47
C ALA A 61 -54.12 22.56 -8.78
N GLN A 62 -53.41 22.43 -9.90
CA GLN A 62 -53.82 22.93 -11.21
C GLN A 62 -54.94 22.08 -11.84
N TYR A 63 -54.94 20.76 -11.64
CA TYR A 63 -55.90 19.85 -12.27
C TYR A 63 -57.14 19.49 -11.42
N LYS A 64 -57.29 20.04 -10.21
CA LYS A 64 -58.41 19.80 -9.25
C LYS A 64 -58.77 18.32 -9.02
N THR A 65 -57.90 17.39 -9.41
CA THR A 65 -58.23 15.95 -9.51
C THR A 65 -58.23 15.25 -8.15
N ILE A 66 -57.58 15.85 -7.15
CA ILE A 66 -57.49 15.31 -5.79
C ILE A 66 -58.09 16.34 -4.83
N LYS A 67 -59.35 16.12 -4.44
CA LYS A 67 -60.11 17.00 -3.52
C LYS A 67 -59.65 16.89 -2.05
N HIS A 68 -58.98 15.81 -1.67
CA HIS A 68 -58.67 15.53 -0.27
C HIS A 68 -57.24 15.95 0.09
N GLN A 69 -57.13 16.92 0.99
CA GLN A 69 -55.86 17.44 1.49
C GLN A 69 -55.01 16.37 2.22
N SER A 70 -55.65 15.31 2.73
CA SER A 70 -54.99 14.18 3.39
C SER A 70 -54.13 13.32 2.46
N SER A 71 -54.55 13.06 1.22
CA SER A 71 -53.76 12.23 0.28
C SER A 71 -52.46 12.91 -0.14
N ARG A 72 -52.43 14.25 -0.15
CA ARG A 72 -51.21 15.04 -0.42
C ARG A 72 -50.15 14.83 0.66
N TYR A 73 -50.55 14.93 1.93
CA TYR A 73 -49.65 14.68 3.05
C TYR A 73 -49.18 13.22 3.08
N ILE A 74 -50.05 12.27 2.72
CA ILE A 74 -49.69 10.84 2.63
C ILE A 74 -48.64 10.61 1.53
N SER A 75 -48.78 11.21 0.35
CA SER A 75 -47.79 11.08 -0.74
C SER A 75 -46.43 11.68 -0.36
N VAL A 76 -46.40 12.83 0.33
CA VAL A 76 -45.16 13.41 0.87
C VAL A 76 -44.54 12.50 1.91
N ALA A 77 -45.34 12.05 2.88
CA ALA A 77 -44.88 11.15 3.93
C ALA A 77 -44.31 9.87 3.32
N ALA A 78 -44.91 9.33 2.26
CA ALA A 78 -44.41 8.17 1.54
C ALA A 78 -43.06 8.45 0.84
N VAL A 79 -42.91 9.57 0.13
CA VAL A 79 -41.64 9.95 -0.52
C VAL A 79 -40.53 10.17 0.51
N VAL A 80 -40.82 10.87 1.61
CA VAL A 80 -39.88 11.11 2.72
C VAL A 80 -39.51 9.78 3.38
N PHE A 81 -40.50 8.93 3.69
CA PHE A 81 -40.28 7.63 4.29
C PHE A 81 -39.43 6.72 3.40
N LEU A 82 -39.69 6.66 2.09
CA LEU A 82 -38.88 5.90 1.14
C LEU A 82 -37.44 6.42 1.07
N GLY A 83 -37.25 7.75 1.10
CA GLY A 83 -35.93 8.38 1.15
C GLY A 83 -35.15 8.03 2.42
N LEU A 84 -35.81 8.09 3.58
CA LEU A 84 -35.24 7.70 4.86
C LEU A 84 -34.96 6.20 4.93
N TYR A 85 -35.91 5.35 4.54
CA TYR A 85 -35.77 3.90 4.56
C TYR A 85 -34.61 3.41 3.67
N SER A 86 -34.51 3.94 2.45
CA SER A 86 -33.42 3.60 1.52
C SER A 86 -32.04 4.05 2.01
N SER A 87 -31.96 5.13 2.79
CA SER A 87 -30.70 5.67 3.30
C SER A 87 -30.31 5.12 4.68
N TYR A 88 -31.28 4.77 5.51
CA TYR A 88 -31.07 4.47 6.93
C TYR A 88 -30.50 3.06 7.14
N SER A 89 -31.07 2.04 6.51
CA SER A 89 -30.67 0.64 6.75
C SER A 89 -29.26 0.29 6.23
N PRO A 90 -28.78 0.77 5.06
CA PRO A 90 -27.45 0.40 4.57
C PRO A 90 -26.32 1.17 5.25
N ASN A 91 -26.57 2.43 5.62
CA ASN A 91 -25.52 3.34 6.08
C ASN A 91 -25.30 3.27 7.60
N THR A 92 -26.36 3.12 8.40
CA THR A 92 -26.22 3.12 9.88
C THR A 92 -25.56 1.85 10.41
N PHE A 93 -25.90 0.68 9.84
CA PHE A 93 -25.26 -0.60 10.20
C PHE A 93 -23.79 -0.68 9.80
N SER A 94 -23.40 -0.06 8.68
CA SER A 94 -22.03 -0.12 8.15
C SER A 94 -21.06 0.87 8.83
N MET A 95 -21.57 1.94 9.47
CA MET A 95 -20.77 3.01 10.07
C MET A 95 -20.55 2.87 11.58
N ALA A 96 -20.97 1.77 12.21
CA ALA A 96 -20.95 1.60 13.67
C ALA A 96 -19.55 1.62 14.32
N LYS A 97 -18.45 1.59 13.54
CA LYS A 97 -17.09 1.67 14.07
C LYS A 97 -16.21 2.60 13.22
N PRO A 98 -15.52 3.59 13.83
CA PRO A 98 -14.51 4.36 13.12
C PRO A 98 -13.45 3.45 12.50
N ALA A 99 -13.05 3.72 11.26
CA ALA A 99 -12.12 2.86 10.52
C ALA A 99 -10.77 2.63 11.24
N ILE A 100 -10.32 3.59 12.06
CA ILE A 100 -9.07 3.49 12.85
C ILE A 100 -9.26 2.78 14.20
N LEU A 101 -10.48 2.79 14.75
CA LEU A 101 -10.86 2.02 15.94
C LEU A 101 -11.26 0.58 15.59
N GLN A 102 -11.11 0.17 14.33
CA GLN A 102 -11.18 -1.23 13.97
C GLN A 102 -10.18 -2.01 14.84
N LEU A 103 -10.63 -3.18 15.32
CA LEU A 103 -9.95 -4.01 16.32
C LEU A 103 -8.51 -4.41 15.93
N GLU A 104 -8.09 -4.18 14.68
CA GLU A 104 -6.77 -4.56 14.17
C GLU A 104 -5.68 -3.50 14.42
N TYR A 105 -6.00 -2.18 14.40
CA TYR A 105 -4.97 -1.13 14.46
C TYR A 105 -4.44 -0.89 15.88
N LEU A 106 -5.32 -0.78 16.87
CA LEU A 106 -4.88 -0.48 18.24
C LEU A 106 -3.96 -1.57 18.83
N PRO A 107 -4.25 -2.87 18.69
CA PRO A 107 -3.32 -3.91 19.14
C PRO A 107 -1.99 -3.83 18.40
N LEU A 108 -2.00 -3.56 17.09
CA LEU A 108 -0.78 -3.39 16.30
C LEU A 108 0.08 -2.22 16.82
N LEU A 109 -0.53 -1.06 17.04
CA LEU A 109 0.15 0.13 17.56
C LEU A 109 0.70 -0.10 18.97
N ARG A 110 -0.04 -0.80 19.83
CA ARG A 110 0.45 -1.19 21.17
C ARG A 110 1.67 -2.10 21.07
N GLN A 111 1.64 -3.09 20.18
CA GLN A 111 2.77 -3.99 19.96
C GLN A 111 3.98 -3.24 19.39
N LEU A 112 3.77 -2.30 18.47
CA LEU A 112 4.82 -1.44 17.97
C LEU A 112 5.44 -0.60 19.09
N ASN A 113 4.62 0.05 19.92
CA ASN A 113 5.10 0.88 21.03
C ASN A 113 5.89 0.08 22.07
N ALA A 114 5.41 -1.11 22.43
CA ALA A 114 6.07 -1.97 23.42
C ALA A 114 7.46 -2.46 22.98
N HIS A 115 7.71 -2.53 21.67
CA HIS A 115 8.93 -3.10 21.11
C HIS A 115 9.87 -2.07 20.46
N THR A 116 9.52 -0.79 20.49
CA THR A 116 10.30 0.28 19.85
C THR A 116 10.54 1.46 20.79
N PRO A 117 11.77 1.99 20.91
CA PRO A 117 12.07 3.19 21.68
C PRO A 117 11.22 4.40 21.26
N ALA A 118 11.02 5.37 22.16
CA ALA A 118 10.21 6.56 21.89
C ALA A 118 10.72 7.38 20.69
N ASP A 119 12.03 7.53 20.54
CA ASP A 119 12.70 8.31 19.49
C ASP A 119 12.91 7.55 18.17
N SER A 120 12.38 6.33 18.05
CA SER A 120 12.59 5.46 16.89
C SER A 120 11.87 5.96 15.64
N TYR A 121 12.46 5.63 14.48
CA TYR A 121 11.90 5.92 13.16
C TYR A 121 11.24 4.66 12.62
N ILE A 122 9.96 4.75 12.26
CA ILE A 122 9.19 3.60 11.78
C ILE A 122 9.06 3.65 10.26
N TRP A 123 9.70 2.69 9.60
CA TRP A 123 9.54 2.43 8.18
C TRP A 123 8.34 1.52 7.95
N THR A 124 7.32 2.01 7.25
CA THR A 124 6.10 1.25 6.95
C THR A 124 5.36 1.90 5.77
N SER A 125 4.20 1.39 5.35
CA SER A 125 3.41 2.06 4.31
C SER A 125 2.78 3.36 4.83
N TRP A 126 2.55 4.30 3.91
CA TRP A 126 2.08 5.65 4.21
C TRP A 126 0.73 5.69 4.95
N ASP A 127 -0.11 4.66 4.82
CA ASP A 127 -1.41 4.57 5.49
C ASP A 127 -1.29 4.45 7.02
N MET A 128 -0.13 4.01 7.53
CA MET A 128 0.16 3.91 8.96
C MET A 128 0.82 5.17 9.54
N GLY A 129 1.20 6.16 8.70
CA GLY A 129 1.86 7.39 9.13
C GLY A 129 1.07 8.14 10.19
N TYR A 130 -0.14 8.61 9.86
CA TYR A 130 -1.00 9.35 10.80
C TYR A 130 -1.32 8.56 12.09
N PRO A 131 -1.72 7.27 12.05
CA PRO A 131 -1.91 6.49 13.27
C PRO A 131 -0.67 6.44 14.17
N ILE A 132 0.52 6.25 13.61
CA ILE A 132 1.77 6.16 14.37
C ILE A 132 2.11 7.52 15.00
N HIS A 133 2.02 8.60 14.23
CA HIS A 133 2.23 9.96 14.76
C HIS A 133 1.25 10.29 15.88
N TYR A 134 -0.04 10.08 15.65
CA TYR A 134 -1.09 10.49 16.58
C TYR A 134 -1.10 9.68 17.89
N TYR A 135 -0.95 8.36 17.82
CA TYR A 135 -1.08 7.50 19.00
C TYR A 135 0.24 7.21 19.71
N LEU A 136 1.38 7.26 19.01
CA LEU A 136 2.66 6.81 19.55
C LEU A 136 3.71 7.92 19.65
N ASP A 137 3.47 9.10 19.07
CA ASP A 137 4.44 10.20 18.98
C ASP A 137 5.80 9.74 18.40
N LYS A 138 5.75 8.90 17.36
CA LYS A 138 6.93 8.35 16.67
C LYS A 138 7.02 8.89 15.25
N ASN A 139 8.23 8.96 14.73
CA ASN A 139 8.49 9.46 13.37
C ASN A 139 8.24 8.37 12.32
N THR A 140 7.71 8.76 11.17
CA THR A 140 7.55 7.89 9.99
C THR A 140 8.16 8.53 8.75
N PHE A 141 8.42 7.73 7.72
CA PHE A 141 9.00 8.20 6.46
C PHE A 141 7.95 8.70 5.46
N ALA A 142 6.68 8.37 5.70
CA ALA A 142 5.55 8.82 4.91
C ALA A 142 4.24 8.69 5.70
N ASP A 143 3.34 9.65 5.48
CA ASP A 143 1.95 9.66 5.92
C ASP A 143 0.99 9.96 4.74
N GLY A 144 -0.30 10.15 5.05
CA GLY A 144 -1.33 10.43 4.04
C GLY A 144 -1.30 11.83 3.43
N GLN A 145 -0.39 12.72 3.85
CA GLN A 145 -0.17 14.01 3.20
C GLN A 145 0.67 13.87 1.93
N PHE A 146 1.48 12.81 1.80
CA PHE A 146 2.31 12.61 0.62
C PHE A 146 1.49 12.07 -0.56
N SER A 147 1.28 12.93 -1.56
CA SER A 147 0.77 12.55 -2.89
C SER A 147 1.88 12.49 -3.95
N ASP A 148 3.13 12.65 -3.55
CA ASP A 148 4.29 12.72 -4.44
C ASP A 148 4.77 11.31 -4.82
N GLY A 149 4.76 11.02 -6.12
CA GLY A 149 5.18 9.73 -6.67
C GLY A 149 6.64 9.40 -6.36
N GLU A 150 7.50 10.40 -6.30
CA GLU A 150 8.94 10.24 -6.04
C GLU A 150 9.19 9.73 -4.61
N LYS A 151 8.57 10.37 -3.61
CA LYS A 151 8.69 9.94 -2.20
C LYS A 151 8.08 8.57 -1.96
N LEU A 152 6.97 8.26 -2.63
CA LEU A 152 6.36 6.93 -2.58
C LEU A 152 7.26 5.88 -3.23
N TYR A 153 8.02 6.23 -4.27
CA TYR A 153 9.04 5.35 -4.83
C TYR A 153 10.11 5.04 -3.78
N TYR A 154 10.64 6.05 -3.07
CA TYR A 154 11.66 5.86 -2.03
C TYR A 154 11.18 4.95 -0.91
N LEU A 155 9.95 5.17 -0.44
CA LEU A 155 9.36 4.39 0.65
C LEU A 155 9.29 2.89 0.29
N HIS A 156 8.96 2.60 -0.96
CA HIS A 156 8.63 1.25 -1.41
C HIS A 156 9.78 0.53 -2.13
N PHE A 157 10.74 1.27 -2.67
CA PHE A 157 11.95 0.74 -3.32
C PHE A 157 12.65 -0.35 -2.49
N PRO A 158 13.00 -0.14 -1.20
CA PRO A 158 13.68 -1.17 -0.42
C PRO A 158 12.75 -2.34 -0.05
N LEU A 159 11.43 -2.18 -0.14
CA LEU A 159 10.47 -3.28 0.07
C LEU A 159 10.40 -4.17 -1.17
N ALA A 160 10.40 -3.56 -2.35
CA ALA A 160 10.35 -4.21 -3.65
C ALA A 160 11.70 -4.78 -4.12
N ALA A 161 12.83 -4.30 -3.58
CA ALA A 161 14.14 -4.81 -3.93
C ALA A 161 14.27 -6.31 -3.67
N ASP A 162 15.07 -7.02 -4.46
CA ASP A 162 15.34 -8.45 -4.28
C ASP A 162 16.60 -8.73 -3.44
N ASN A 163 17.14 -7.73 -2.75
CA ASN A 163 18.35 -7.84 -1.96
C ASN A 163 18.18 -7.16 -0.60
N LEU A 164 18.31 -7.95 0.48
CA LEU A 164 18.13 -7.46 1.86
C LEU A 164 19.23 -6.46 2.27
N ALA A 165 20.45 -6.60 1.75
CA ALA A 165 21.53 -5.63 1.99
C ALA A 165 21.16 -4.27 1.40
N LEU A 166 20.80 -4.25 0.11
CA LEU A 166 20.32 -3.05 -0.58
C LEU A 166 19.16 -2.40 0.17
N SER A 167 18.23 -3.20 0.66
CA SER A 167 17.03 -2.70 1.35
C SER A 167 17.39 -1.99 2.66
N ALA A 168 18.15 -2.65 3.53
CA ALA A 168 18.54 -2.07 4.81
C ALA A 168 19.49 -0.88 4.64
N ASN A 169 20.45 -0.98 3.72
CA ASN A 169 21.41 0.08 3.44
C ASN A 169 20.71 1.31 2.83
N PHE A 170 19.73 1.12 1.94
CA PHE A 170 18.93 2.22 1.41
C PHE A 170 18.07 2.86 2.51
N MET A 171 17.41 2.07 3.37
CA MET A 171 16.63 2.62 4.47
C MET A 171 17.47 3.51 5.39
N ARG A 172 18.71 3.09 5.69
CA ARG A 172 19.66 3.88 6.48
C ARG A 172 20.14 5.14 5.76
N PHE A 173 20.55 5.00 4.50
CA PHE A 173 20.92 6.12 3.65
C PHE A 173 19.82 7.18 3.62
N TYR A 174 18.59 6.78 3.29
CA TYR A 174 17.47 7.69 3.17
C TYR A 174 17.05 8.30 4.52
N SER A 175 17.23 7.58 5.62
CA SER A 175 16.95 8.10 6.96
C SER A 175 17.87 9.23 7.40
N GLU A 176 19.13 9.23 6.96
CA GLU A 176 20.09 10.27 7.34
C GLU A 176 20.15 11.39 6.30
N GLN A 177 20.05 11.04 5.01
CA GLN A 177 20.23 12.00 3.91
C GLN A 177 18.91 12.57 3.38
N GLY A 178 17.81 11.84 3.54
CA GLY A 178 16.47 12.24 3.10
C GLY A 178 16.38 12.59 1.62
N VAL A 179 15.43 13.46 1.30
CA VAL A 179 15.20 13.98 -0.07
C VAL A 179 16.39 14.81 -0.56
N ALA A 180 17.08 15.51 0.34
CA ALA A 180 18.27 16.30 -0.03
C ALA A 180 19.39 15.40 -0.59
N GLY A 181 19.66 14.26 0.06
CA GLY A 181 20.61 13.28 -0.45
C GLY A 181 20.23 12.68 -1.79
N MET A 182 18.93 12.40 -2.01
CA MET A 182 18.47 11.94 -3.32
C MET A 182 18.72 12.99 -4.41
N LYS A 183 18.46 14.27 -4.13
CA LYS A 183 18.78 15.37 -5.06
C LYS A 183 20.28 15.47 -5.35
N THR A 184 21.13 15.33 -4.33
CA THR A 184 22.59 15.26 -4.50
C THR A 184 22.98 14.11 -5.43
N LEU A 185 22.38 12.92 -5.26
CA LEU A 185 22.63 11.79 -6.15
C LEU A 185 22.23 12.09 -7.59
N TYR A 186 21.04 12.67 -7.80
CA TYR A 186 20.56 12.99 -9.15
C TYR A 186 21.48 13.97 -9.86
N GLN A 187 21.95 14.99 -9.15
CA GLN A 187 22.92 15.94 -9.67
C GLN A 187 24.27 15.27 -9.98
N ALA A 188 24.74 14.38 -9.10
CA ALA A 188 26.01 13.69 -9.27
C ALA A 188 26.01 12.69 -10.43
N THR A 189 24.90 11.98 -10.65
CA THR A 189 24.79 10.91 -11.65
C THR A 189 24.15 11.37 -12.96
N GLY A 190 23.60 12.58 -13.02
CA GLY A 190 22.91 13.13 -14.19
C GLY A 190 21.44 12.73 -14.34
N GLY A 191 20.81 12.16 -13.30
CA GLY A 191 19.41 11.76 -13.33
C GLY A 191 19.03 10.63 -12.37
N GLU A 192 17.72 10.39 -12.26
CA GLU A 192 17.11 9.42 -11.33
C GLU A 192 17.48 7.97 -11.66
N VAL A 193 17.45 7.62 -12.94
CA VAL A 193 17.72 6.25 -13.43
C VAL A 193 19.15 5.84 -13.07
N GLU A 194 20.12 6.72 -13.33
CA GLU A 194 21.54 6.51 -13.07
C GLU A 194 21.83 6.48 -11.57
N ALA A 195 21.17 7.32 -10.78
CA ALA A 195 21.26 7.31 -9.33
C ALA A 195 20.79 5.97 -8.75
N PHE A 196 19.62 5.47 -9.14
CA PHE A 196 19.13 4.18 -8.66
C PHE A 196 19.96 3.01 -9.18
N ARG A 197 20.56 3.11 -10.37
CA ARG A 197 21.53 2.13 -10.87
C ARG A 197 22.77 2.09 -9.98
N LEU A 198 23.32 3.25 -9.62
CA LEU A 198 24.44 3.36 -8.68
C LEU A 198 24.07 2.79 -7.31
N LEU A 199 22.93 3.19 -6.73
CA LEU A 199 22.46 2.72 -5.43
C LEU A 199 22.30 1.20 -5.40
N LYS A 200 21.69 0.60 -6.43
CA LYS A 200 21.57 -0.87 -6.55
C LYS A 200 22.93 -1.56 -6.58
N GLU A 201 23.89 -1.03 -7.34
CA GLU A 201 25.22 -1.61 -7.48
C GLU A 201 26.04 -1.50 -6.18
N VAL A 202 25.97 -0.33 -5.52
CA VAL A 202 26.78 -0.03 -4.33
C VAL A 202 26.14 -0.62 -3.07
N LEU A 203 24.90 -0.25 -2.74
CA LEU A 203 24.25 -0.60 -1.47
C LEU A 203 23.90 -2.09 -1.35
N SER A 204 23.97 -2.86 -2.45
CA SER A 204 23.86 -4.33 -2.42
C SER A 204 25.13 -5.03 -1.91
N LYS A 205 26.21 -4.28 -1.66
CA LYS A 205 27.52 -4.78 -1.24
C LYS A 205 27.92 -4.23 0.12
N LYS A 206 28.86 -4.92 0.79
CA LYS A 206 29.49 -4.41 2.02
C LYS A 206 30.41 -3.21 1.72
N PRO A 207 30.66 -2.30 2.67
CA PRO A 207 31.44 -1.08 2.48
C PRO A 207 32.81 -1.28 1.81
N LYS A 208 33.53 -2.35 2.17
CA LYS A 208 34.84 -2.68 1.57
C LYS A 208 34.76 -2.94 0.06
N GLN A 209 33.69 -3.58 -0.41
CA GLN A 209 33.46 -3.86 -1.83
C GLN A 209 32.88 -2.64 -2.54
N ALA A 210 31.93 -1.96 -1.89
CA ALA A 210 31.36 -0.69 -2.35
C ALA A 210 32.45 0.36 -2.64
N LYS A 211 33.47 0.47 -1.78
CA LYS A 211 34.62 1.36 -1.97
C LYS A 211 35.28 1.19 -3.35
N LYS A 212 35.46 -0.05 -3.81
CA LYS A 212 36.04 -0.34 -5.15
C LYS A 212 35.12 0.09 -6.29
N ILE A 213 33.81 -0.08 -6.12
CA ILE A 213 32.81 0.30 -7.11
C ILE A 213 32.76 1.83 -7.25
N ILE A 214 32.74 2.53 -6.12
CA ILE A 214 32.76 4.00 -6.05
C ILE A 214 34.05 4.52 -6.71
N ALA A 215 35.22 3.99 -6.34
CA ALA A 215 36.50 4.43 -6.92
C ALA A 215 36.53 4.34 -8.46
N ARG A 216 35.93 3.29 -9.03
CA ARG A 216 35.83 3.13 -10.50
C ARG A 216 34.85 4.11 -11.15
N LYS A 217 33.79 4.51 -10.45
CA LYS A 217 32.74 5.37 -11.01
C LYS A 217 32.97 6.85 -10.74
N LEU A 218 33.78 7.20 -9.73
CA LEU A 218 34.07 8.56 -9.32
C LEU A 218 34.44 9.50 -10.48
N PRO A 219 35.27 9.11 -11.48
CA PRO A 219 35.60 9.98 -12.62
C PRO A 219 34.39 10.37 -13.48
N ASN A 220 33.31 9.59 -13.43
CA ASN A 220 32.08 9.82 -14.20
C ASN A 220 30.97 10.47 -13.36
N LEU A 221 31.23 10.79 -12.09
CA LEU A 221 30.31 11.52 -11.23
C LEU A 221 30.61 13.01 -11.31
N SER A 222 29.57 13.84 -11.34
CA SER A 222 29.73 15.29 -11.42
C SER A 222 30.37 15.86 -10.15
N ALA A 223 31.51 16.53 -10.30
CA ALA A 223 32.27 17.15 -9.22
C ALA A 223 31.56 18.36 -8.57
N THR A 224 30.48 18.87 -9.17
CA THR A 224 29.73 20.02 -8.65
C THR A 224 28.70 19.66 -7.56
N SER A 225 28.62 18.39 -7.16
CA SER A 225 27.63 17.91 -6.18
C SER A 225 28.20 17.83 -4.76
N ALA A 226 27.74 18.73 -3.88
CA ALA A 226 27.82 18.64 -2.41
C ALA A 226 29.18 18.25 -1.79
N ASP A 227 30.29 18.75 -2.34
CA ASP A 227 31.67 18.48 -1.86
C ASP A 227 32.06 16.98 -1.83
N LEU A 228 31.33 16.10 -2.53
CA LEU A 228 31.62 14.67 -2.61
C LEU A 228 32.70 14.39 -3.67
N THR A 229 33.94 14.75 -3.35
CA THR A 229 35.08 14.68 -4.27
C THR A 229 35.93 13.42 -4.11
N THR A 230 35.86 12.77 -2.95
CA THR A 230 36.68 11.59 -2.61
C THR A 230 35.84 10.32 -2.45
N VAL A 231 36.48 9.16 -2.61
CA VAL A 231 35.84 7.85 -2.42
C VAL A 231 35.33 7.70 -0.98
N GLU A 232 36.06 8.22 0.00
CA GLU A 232 35.72 8.19 1.42
C GLU A 232 34.48 9.04 1.74
N GLN A 233 34.36 10.21 1.14
CA GLN A 233 33.16 11.06 1.26
C GLN A 233 31.94 10.36 0.66
N TRP A 234 32.06 9.81 -0.55
CA TRP A 234 30.99 9.03 -1.19
C TRP A 234 30.59 7.80 -0.37
N LEU A 235 31.57 7.09 0.19
CA LEU A 235 31.29 5.93 1.03
C LEU A 235 30.55 6.34 2.30
N SER A 236 30.96 7.42 2.95
CA SER A 236 30.32 7.95 4.18
C SER A 236 28.92 8.50 3.91
N PHE A 237 28.72 9.13 2.75
CA PHE A 237 27.42 9.60 2.29
C PHE A 237 26.45 8.44 2.05
N LEU A 238 26.89 7.38 1.37
CA LEU A 238 26.07 6.20 1.04
C LEU A 238 25.90 5.20 2.20
N TYR A 239 26.84 5.16 3.14
CA TYR A 239 26.78 4.32 4.35
C TYR A 239 26.90 5.19 5.61
N PRO A 240 25.91 6.05 5.88
CA PRO A 240 26.00 7.00 6.97
C PRO A 240 26.00 6.28 8.33
N LYS A 241 26.64 6.92 9.31
CA LYS A 241 26.48 6.55 10.71
C LYS A 241 25.04 6.84 11.11
N GLN A 242 24.35 5.83 11.63
CA GLN A 242 22.96 5.96 12.00
C GLN A 242 22.84 6.68 13.34
N ASN A 243 22.08 7.77 13.39
CA ASN A 243 21.85 8.54 14.62
C ASN A 243 20.65 7.99 15.40
N LYS A 244 19.61 7.53 14.69
CA LYS A 244 18.38 7.00 15.28
C LYS A 244 18.05 5.61 14.78
N ALA A 245 17.56 4.75 15.66
CA ALA A 245 17.19 3.39 15.29
C ALA A 245 15.98 3.39 14.34
N ILE A 246 16.10 2.65 13.24
CA ILE A 246 15.02 2.44 12.28
C ILE A 246 14.39 1.07 12.54
N TYR A 247 13.07 1.05 12.63
CA TYR A 247 12.28 -0.17 12.73
C TYR A 247 11.37 -0.29 11.52
N LEU A 248 11.43 -1.43 10.84
CA LEU A 248 10.54 -1.79 9.75
C LEU A 248 9.31 -2.50 10.31
N LEU A 249 8.13 -1.89 10.13
CA LEU A 249 6.84 -2.50 10.39
C LEU A 249 6.24 -3.01 9.08
N LEU A 250 6.02 -4.32 9.02
CA LEU A 250 5.27 -4.99 7.96
C LEU A 250 3.94 -5.49 8.53
N HIS A 251 2.83 -5.32 7.80
CA HIS A 251 1.50 -5.75 8.27
C HIS A 251 0.65 -6.31 7.13
N GLN A 252 -0.36 -7.11 7.49
CA GLN A 252 -1.19 -7.87 6.54
C GLN A 252 -1.78 -7.01 5.41
N ARG A 253 -2.18 -5.76 5.71
CA ARG A 253 -2.79 -4.86 4.72
C ARG A 253 -1.84 -4.54 3.56
N MET A 254 -0.53 -4.43 3.80
CA MET A 254 0.46 -4.24 2.74
C MET A 254 0.44 -5.39 1.72
N LEU A 255 0.14 -6.61 2.17
CA LEU A 255 0.02 -7.77 1.30
C LEU A 255 -1.25 -7.74 0.45
N LYS A 256 -2.33 -7.13 0.95
CA LYS A 256 -3.61 -7.05 0.26
C LYS A 256 -3.61 -5.97 -0.83
N THR A 257 -2.95 -4.84 -0.59
CA THR A 257 -2.96 -3.72 -1.53
C THR A 257 -1.88 -3.80 -2.60
N VAL A 258 -0.74 -4.46 -2.31
CA VAL A 258 0.44 -4.62 -3.19
C VAL A 258 0.95 -3.33 -3.85
N THR A 259 0.52 -2.16 -3.38
CA THR A 259 0.91 -0.84 -3.91
C THR A 259 2.40 -0.61 -3.77
N TRP A 260 3.00 -1.13 -2.70
CA TRP A 260 4.44 -1.10 -2.48
C TRP A 260 5.23 -1.83 -3.57
N PHE A 261 4.68 -2.91 -4.14
CA PHE A 261 5.37 -3.62 -5.21
C PHE A 261 5.32 -2.81 -6.50
N LYS A 262 4.14 -2.31 -6.87
CA LYS A 262 3.94 -1.48 -8.06
C LYS A 262 4.82 -0.23 -8.03
N GLN A 263 4.76 0.53 -6.93
CA GLN A 263 5.49 1.79 -6.79
C GLN A 263 6.99 1.54 -6.65
N GLY A 264 7.42 0.60 -5.80
CA GLY A 264 8.84 0.31 -5.60
C GLY A 264 9.54 -0.39 -6.78
N ASN A 265 8.77 -0.96 -7.71
CA ASN A 265 9.28 -1.68 -8.88
C ASN A 265 8.88 -1.02 -10.20
N THR A 266 8.62 0.29 -10.20
CA THR A 266 8.41 1.04 -11.44
C THR A 266 9.73 1.22 -12.20
N ASP A 267 9.68 1.07 -13.53
CA ASP A 267 10.79 1.39 -14.43
C ASP A 267 10.92 2.92 -14.51
N LEU A 268 12.00 3.46 -13.94
CA LEU A 268 12.19 4.91 -13.85
C LEU A 268 12.43 5.59 -15.20
N ALA A 269 12.83 4.85 -16.25
CA ALA A 269 13.04 5.44 -17.57
C ALA A 269 11.71 5.56 -18.36
N THR A 270 10.79 4.62 -18.15
CA THR A 270 9.55 4.53 -18.93
C THR A 270 8.28 4.83 -18.13
N GLY A 271 8.36 4.89 -16.80
CA GLY A 271 7.22 5.00 -15.88
C GLY A 271 6.34 3.75 -15.84
N LYS A 272 6.73 2.66 -16.52
CA LYS A 272 5.93 1.43 -16.59
C LYS A 272 6.16 0.54 -15.38
N GLU A 273 5.10 -0.15 -14.98
CA GLU A 273 5.17 -1.17 -13.94
C GLU A 273 6.00 -2.37 -14.41
N VAL A 274 6.97 -2.81 -13.58
CA VAL A 274 7.78 -3.99 -13.85
C VAL A 274 7.26 -5.18 -13.03
N GLY A 275 6.92 -6.27 -13.72
CA GLY A 275 6.39 -7.48 -13.09
C GLY A 275 4.90 -7.39 -12.75
N LEU A 276 4.33 -8.52 -12.34
CA LEU A 276 2.90 -8.63 -12.03
C LEU A 276 2.66 -8.35 -10.53
N PRO A 277 1.87 -7.32 -10.15
CA PRO A 277 1.52 -7.01 -8.76
C PRO A 277 0.43 -7.96 -8.25
N PHE A 278 0.78 -9.24 -8.10
CA PHE A 278 -0.18 -10.27 -7.70
C PHE A 278 0.24 -10.93 -6.39
N PHE A 279 -0.66 -10.85 -5.41
CA PHE A 279 -0.56 -11.53 -4.12
C PHE A 279 -1.97 -11.89 -3.67
N LEU A 280 -2.17 -13.15 -3.29
CA LEU A 280 -3.43 -13.64 -2.74
C LEU A 280 -3.12 -14.56 -1.56
N GLY A 281 -3.52 -14.12 -0.37
CA GLY A 281 -3.33 -14.82 0.89
C GLY A 281 -4.47 -15.77 1.22
N PHE A 282 -4.14 -16.86 1.91
CA PHE A 282 -5.06 -17.89 2.37
C PHE A 282 -4.73 -18.24 3.83
N GLU A 283 -5.78 -18.34 4.63
CA GLU A 283 -5.72 -18.72 6.04
C GLU A 283 -6.22 -20.15 6.22
N ASN A 284 -5.95 -20.73 7.39
CA ASN A 284 -6.39 -22.07 7.80
C ASN A 284 -6.01 -23.17 6.79
N LEU A 285 -4.83 -23.05 6.17
CA LEU A 285 -4.30 -24.09 5.30
C LEU A 285 -3.82 -25.27 6.13
N LEU A 286 -4.23 -26.46 5.71
CA LEU A 286 -3.85 -27.74 6.29
C LEU A 286 -3.18 -28.60 5.22
N GLU A 287 -2.37 -29.57 5.65
CA GLU A 287 -1.76 -30.56 4.77
C GLU A 287 -2.29 -31.95 5.11
N ASP A 288 -2.68 -32.69 4.08
CA ASP A 288 -3.08 -34.09 4.16
C ASP A 288 -2.37 -34.93 3.07
N SER A 289 -2.83 -36.16 2.86
CA SER A 289 -2.26 -37.09 1.87
C SER A 289 -2.41 -36.62 0.42
N THR A 290 -3.32 -35.69 0.13
CA THR A 290 -3.66 -35.21 -1.21
C THR A 290 -2.98 -33.88 -1.57
N GLY A 291 -2.57 -33.09 -0.57
CA GLY A 291 -1.88 -31.83 -0.79
C GLY A 291 -2.05 -30.83 0.34
N ILE A 292 -1.91 -29.54 0.01
CA ILE A 292 -2.16 -28.43 0.94
C ILE A 292 -3.50 -27.80 0.57
N GLN A 293 -4.43 -27.63 1.50
CA GLN A 293 -5.77 -27.13 1.17
C GLN A 293 -6.46 -26.36 2.29
N ASN A 294 -7.50 -25.62 1.91
CA ASN A 294 -8.54 -25.07 2.78
C ASN A 294 -9.87 -25.05 2.02
N ASP A 295 -10.89 -24.34 2.51
CA ASP A 295 -12.21 -24.26 1.87
C ASP A 295 -12.18 -23.60 0.47
N LYS A 296 -11.13 -22.84 0.15
CA LYS A 296 -11.03 -22.06 -1.10
C LYS A 296 -10.11 -22.69 -2.14
N ILE A 297 -9.02 -23.34 -1.71
CA ILE A 297 -7.98 -23.80 -2.63
C ILE A 297 -7.48 -25.21 -2.31
N ILE A 298 -6.90 -25.86 -3.33
CA ILE A 298 -6.10 -27.09 -3.23
C ILE A 298 -4.77 -26.86 -3.94
N ILE A 299 -3.67 -27.24 -3.31
CA ILE A 299 -2.32 -27.28 -3.88
C ILE A 299 -1.93 -28.73 -4.08
N ASP A 300 -1.85 -29.14 -5.34
CA ASP A 300 -1.36 -30.46 -5.72
C ASP A 300 0.16 -30.41 -5.90
N ARG A 301 0.89 -31.09 -5.01
CA ARG A 301 2.37 -31.12 -5.02
C ARG A 301 2.92 -31.88 -6.23
N GLN A 302 2.20 -32.89 -6.72
CA GLN A 302 2.64 -33.74 -7.83
C GLN A 302 2.40 -33.05 -9.16
N LYS A 303 1.19 -32.49 -9.36
CA LYS A 303 0.82 -31.72 -10.55
C LYS A 303 1.43 -30.32 -10.56
N ARG A 304 1.87 -29.83 -9.39
CA ARG A 304 2.51 -28.51 -9.21
C ARG A 304 1.53 -27.38 -9.51
N THR A 305 0.27 -27.56 -9.15
CA THR A 305 -0.80 -26.63 -9.47
C THR A 305 -1.51 -26.15 -8.21
N ILE A 306 -1.98 -24.92 -8.24
CA ILE A 306 -3.02 -24.40 -7.35
C ILE A 306 -4.35 -24.44 -8.08
N THR A 307 -5.40 -24.93 -7.42
CA THR A 307 -6.76 -24.99 -7.95
C THR A 307 -7.71 -24.24 -7.02
N ASP A 308 -8.47 -23.30 -7.56
CA ASP A 308 -9.59 -22.67 -6.86
C ASP A 308 -10.78 -23.65 -6.84
N LYS A 309 -11.30 -23.94 -5.64
CA LYS A 309 -12.40 -24.91 -5.46
C LYS A 309 -13.72 -24.42 -6.05
N SER A 310 -13.95 -23.10 -6.08
CA SER A 310 -15.19 -22.47 -6.55
C SER A 310 -15.25 -22.38 -8.07
N THR A 311 -14.18 -21.90 -8.70
CA THR A 311 -14.13 -21.71 -10.16
C THR A 311 -13.56 -22.92 -10.90
N LYS A 312 -12.93 -23.87 -10.18
CA LYS A 312 -12.17 -25.01 -10.73
C LYS A 312 -10.99 -24.61 -11.62
N VAL A 313 -10.64 -23.33 -11.66
CA VAL A 313 -9.48 -22.83 -12.40
C VAL A 313 -8.20 -23.30 -11.72
N SER A 314 -7.28 -23.85 -12.51
CA SER A 314 -5.98 -24.34 -12.04
C SER A 314 -4.84 -23.56 -12.68
N GLN A 315 -3.80 -23.24 -11.90
CA GLN A 315 -2.62 -22.51 -12.35
C GLN A 315 -1.34 -23.21 -11.91
N SER A 316 -0.32 -23.19 -12.78
CA SER A 316 0.96 -23.83 -12.49
C SER A 316 1.82 -23.00 -11.54
N LEU A 317 2.52 -23.70 -10.66
CA LEU A 317 3.47 -23.13 -9.71
C LEU A 317 4.90 -23.20 -10.26
N SER A 318 5.64 -22.13 -9.98
CA SER A 318 7.06 -21.96 -10.26
C SER A 318 7.93 -22.61 -9.19
N HIS A 319 7.48 -22.47 -7.95
CA HIS A 319 8.05 -23.10 -6.78
C HIS A 319 7.01 -23.18 -5.69
N LEU A 320 7.22 -24.16 -4.82
CA LEU A 320 6.50 -24.37 -3.59
C LEU A 320 7.49 -24.18 -2.43
N LEU A 321 7.24 -23.22 -1.57
CA LEU A 321 7.98 -23.05 -0.32
C LEU A 321 7.09 -23.39 0.86
N THR A 322 7.55 -24.30 1.72
CA THR A 322 6.89 -24.60 2.98
C THR A 322 7.85 -24.32 4.13
N ARG A 323 7.35 -23.66 5.17
CA ARG A 323 8.11 -23.34 6.36
C ARG A 323 7.42 -23.89 7.60
N ASP A 324 8.22 -24.40 8.53
CA ASP A 324 7.80 -24.79 9.88
C ASP A 324 8.84 -24.32 10.92
N ASN A 325 8.74 -24.83 12.15
CA ASN A 325 9.70 -24.53 13.23
C ASN A 325 11.11 -25.09 12.94
N ASN A 326 11.23 -26.12 12.10
CA ASN A 326 12.48 -26.79 11.79
C ASN A 326 13.22 -26.14 10.61
N GLY A 327 12.54 -25.30 9.84
CA GLY A 327 13.15 -24.48 8.79
C GLY A 327 12.24 -24.25 7.59
N SER A 328 12.85 -23.89 6.47
CA SER A 328 12.15 -23.69 5.20
C SER A 328 12.63 -24.68 4.15
N LYS A 329 11.70 -25.36 3.49
CA LYS A 329 11.96 -26.22 2.33
C LYS A 329 11.41 -25.54 1.08
N ILE A 330 12.25 -25.40 0.06
CA ILE A 330 11.84 -24.87 -1.24
C ILE A 330 11.99 -25.96 -2.31
N THR A 331 10.89 -26.24 -3.01
CA THR A 331 10.85 -27.11 -4.18
C THR A 331 10.66 -26.23 -5.40
N ARG A 332 11.68 -26.12 -6.25
CA ARG A 332 11.60 -25.38 -7.52
C ARG A 332 11.18 -26.31 -8.64
N PHE A 333 10.32 -25.81 -9.52
CA PHE A 333 9.83 -26.57 -10.66
C PHE A 333 10.49 -26.07 -11.94
N ALA A 334 10.70 -26.99 -12.89
CA ALA A 334 11.27 -26.64 -14.18
C ALA A 334 10.34 -25.68 -14.94
N ARG A 335 10.93 -24.69 -15.61
CA ARG A 335 10.21 -23.68 -16.38
C ARG A 335 9.61 -24.34 -17.64
N LEU A 336 8.30 -24.52 -17.68
CA LEU A 336 7.58 -24.85 -18.92
C LEU A 336 7.59 -23.62 -19.85
N LYS A 337 7.72 -23.81 -21.15
CA LYS A 337 7.99 -22.71 -22.10
C LYS A 337 6.85 -21.68 -22.28
N ARG A 338 5.67 -21.84 -21.64
CA ARG A 338 4.45 -21.10 -22.03
C ARG A 338 3.48 -20.61 -20.93
N GLN A 339 3.81 -20.68 -19.64
CA GLN A 339 2.87 -20.25 -18.58
C GLN A 339 3.46 -19.17 -17.67
N GLN A 340 2.59 -18.27 -17.20
CA GLN A 340 2.92 -17.39 -16.09
C GLN A 340 3.11 -18.23 -14.83
N TYR A 341 4.17 -17.94 -14.10
CA TYR A 341 4.68 -18.77 -13.02
C TYR A 341 4.36 -18.10 -11.69
N PHE A 342 3.38 -18.64 -10.98
CA PHE A 342 3.09 -18.19 -9.62
C PHE A 342 3.98 -18.90 -8.61
N ALA A 343 4.37 -18.22 -7.55
CA ALA A 343 4.99 -18.82 -6.38
C ALA A 343 3.88 -19.16 -5.37
N PHE A 344 3.97 -20.31 -4.71
CA PHE A 344 3.18 -20.56 -3.52
C PHE A 344 4.11 -20.72 -2.32
N GLU A 345 3.85 -19.96 -1.27
CA GLU A 345 4.61 -19.99 -0.02
C GLU A 345 3.67 -20.17 1.16
N TRP A 346 3.99 -21.10 2.06
CA TRP A 346 3.13 -21.46 3.19
C TRP A 346 3.93 -21.59 4.48
N ASP A 347 3.48 -20.89 5.52
CA ASP A 347 3.94 -21.04 6.89
C ASP A 347 3.00 -21.99 7.64
N LYS A 348 3.45 -23.24 7.81
CA LYS A 348 2.71 -24.30 8.50
C LYS A 348 2.34 -23.93 9.93
N THR A 349 3.18 -23.13 10.59
CA THR A 349 2.99 -22.78 12.02
C THR A 349 1.82 -21.83 12.23
N SER A 350 1.54 -20.95 11.28
CA SER A 350 0.42 -20.00 11.34
C SER A 350 -0.79 -20.46 10.54
N GLY A 351 -0.66 -21.53 9.73
CA GLY A 351 -1.69 -21.93 8.77
C GLY A 351 -1.89 -20.92 7.64
N TYR A 352 -1.01 -19.91 7.52
CA TYR A 352 -1.11 -18.87 6.51
C TYR A 352 -0.18 -19.11 5.33
N GLY A 353 -0.71 -19.02 4.13
CA GLY A 353 0.04 -19.15 2.89
C GLY A 353 -0.44 -18.17 1.84
N ALA A 354 0.32 -18.02 0.77
CA ALA A 354 -0.03 -17.11 -0.31
C ALA A 354 0.44 -17.61 -1.65
N VAL A 355 -0.38 -17.36 -2.66
CA VAL A 355 0.02 -17.41 -4.07
C VAL A 355 0.39 -16.01 -4.52
N MET A 356 1.49 -15.85 -5.25
CA MET A 356 1.98 -14.56 -5.70
C MET A 356 2.75 -14.66 -7.02
N SER A 357 3.03 -13.56 -7.69
CA SER A 357 3.93 -13.57 -8.85
C SER A 357 5.36 -13.99 -8.46
N ASN A 358 6.07 -14.62 -9.38
CA ASN A 358 7.45 -15.04 -9.14
C ASN A 358 8.38 -13.85 -8.83
N GLU A 359 8.13 -12.71 -9.44
CA GLU A 359 8.84 -11.44 -9.20
C GLU A 359 8.62 -10.98 -7.76
N LEU A 360 7.36 -10.89 -7.31
CA LEU A 360 7.02 -10.46 -5.96
C LEU A 360 7.59 -11.40 -4.89
N SER A 361 7.63 -12.70 -5.16
CA SER A 361 8.21 -13.69 -4.23
C SER A 361 9.68 -13.44 -3.89
N LYS A 362 10.41 -12.73 -4.76
CA LYS A 362 11.85 -12.43 -4.58
C LYS A 362 12.10 -11.16 -3.79
N THR A 363 11.08 -10.35 -3.54
CA THR A 363 11.19 -9.07 -2.84
C THR A 363 11.67 -9.24 -1.40
N SER A 364 12.28 -8.20 -0.86
CA SER A 364 12.71 -8.09 0.53
C SER A 364 11.53 -8.19 1.48
N LEU A 365 10.42 -7.53 1.15
CA LEU A 365 9.18 -7.67 1.94
C LEU A 365 8.75 -9.13 2.01
N ASN A 366 8.67 -9.86 0.90
CA ASN A 366 8.27 -11.27 0.94
C ASN A 366 9.27 -12.16 1.69
N LYS A 367 10.58 -11.92 1.50
CA LYS A 367 11.64 -12.64 2.23
C LYS A 367 11.55 -12.45 3.75
N LEU A 368 11.21 -11.26 4.22
CA LEU A 368 11.01 -11.00 5.63
C LEU A 368 9.65 -11.55 6.09
N PHE A 369 8.56 -11.20 5.39
CA PHE A 369 7.20 -11.50 5.83
C PHE A 369 6.82 -12.97 5.74
N MET A 370 6.85 -13.54 4.54
CA MET A 370 6.43 -14.93 4.32
C MET A 370 7.51 -15.90 4.77
N ARG A 371 8.77 -15.61 4.45
CA ARG A 371 9.87 -16.55 4.69
C ARG A 371 10.54 -16.37 6.05
N LYS A 372 10.29 -15.28 6.79
CA LYS A 372 11.00 -14.92 8.04
C LYS A 372 12.50 -15.17 7.91
N LYS A 373 13.08 -14.71 6.79
CA LYS A 373 14.45 -15.02 6.40
C LYS A 373 15.42 -14.35 7.37
N LYS A 374 16.25 -15.15 8.04
CA LYS A 374 17.34 -14.65 8.88
C LYS A 374 18.36 -13.87 8.03
N SER A 375 18.83 -12.75 8.54
CA SER A 375 19.79 -11.88 7.86
C SER A 375 20.50 -10.96 8.86
N ASP A 376 21.74 -10.60 8.56
CA ASP A 376 22.49 -9.61 9.36
C ASP A 376 21.91 -8.18 9.25
N TYR A 377 21.07 -7.94 8.23
CA TYR A 377 20.54 -6.62 7.88
C TYR A 377 19.23 -6.27 8.59
N PHE A 378 18.49 -7.29 9.05
CA PHE A 378 17.19 -7.13 9.70
C PHE A 378 17.12 -8.06 10.91
N GLN A 379 17.10 -7.48 12.10
CA GLN A 379 16.93 -8.22 13.35
C GLN A 379 15.44 -8.36 13.66
N ALA A 380 14.96 -9.60 13.82
CA ALA A 380 13.59 -9.86 14.23
C ALA A 380 13.36 -9.36 15.66
N ILE A 381 12.30 -8.57 15.87
CA ILE A 381 11.89 -8.08 17.19
C ILE A 381 10.57 -8.73 17.61
N SER A 382 9.57 -8.74 16.73
CA SER A 382 8.29 -9.39 16.97
C SER A 382 7.71 -9.91 15.66
N LEU A 383 7.46 -11.21 15.55
CA LEU A 383 7.02 -11.86 14.31
C LEU A 383 5.67 -12.56 14.52
N LYS A 384 4.57 -11.90 14.17
CA LYS A 384 3.21 -12.45 14.28
C LYS A 384 2.53 -12.51 12.92
N SER A 385 2.94 -13.46 12.08
CA SER A 385 2.31 -13.68 10.76
C SER A 385 0.90 -14.30 10.90
N PRO A 386 -0.07 -13.93 10.06
CA PRO A 386 -0.01 -12.90 9.01
C PRO A 386 -0.34 -11.48 9.47
N ALA A 387 -0.56 -11.24 10.77
CA ALA A 387 -1.00 -9.95 11.28
C ALA A 387 0.06 -8.86 11.08
N TYR A 388 1.26 -9.04 11.66
CA TYR A 388 2.34 -8.06 11.59
C TYR A 388 3.73 -8.66 11.86
N GLN A 389 4.76 -7.90 11.50
CA GLN A 389 6.14 -8.15 11.89
C GLN A 389 6.89 -6.84 12.12
N ILE A 390 7.71 -6.81 13.16
CA ILE A 390 8.59 -5.70 13.53
C ILE A 390 10.03 -6.19 13.42
N TRP A 391 10.81 -5.47 12.62
CA TRP A 391 12.22 -5.72 12.38
C TRP A 391 13.04 -4.49 12.71
N LYS A 392 14.14 -4.63 13.45
CA LYS A 392 15.12 -3.55 13.59
C LYS A 392 16.05 -3.58 12.37
N VAL A 393 16.18 -2.45 11.69
CA VAL A 393 17.05 -2.31 10.51
C VAL A 393 18.47 -2.10 10.99
N GLN A 394 19.36 -3.03 10.64
CA GLN A 394 20.77 -3.00 11.04
C GLN A 394 21.65 -2.38 9.95
N GLY A 395 21.56 -2.88 8.71
CA GLY A 395 22.40 -2.43 7.58
C GLY A 395 23.92 -2.52 7.83
N ASP A 396 24.72 -2.12 6.85
CA ASP A 396 26.17 -2.08 6.94
C ASP A 396 26.68 -0.76 7.53
N VAL A 397 27.79 -0.80 8.26
CA VAL A 397 28.49 0.37 8.80
C VAL A 397 29.92 0.38 8.26
N ILE A 398 30.47 1.55 7.98
CA ILE A 398 31.90 1.69 7.65
C ILE A 398 32.72 1.21 8.86
N PRO A 399 33.64 0.25 8.70
CA PRO A 399 34.50 -0.17 9.80
C PRO A 399 35.28 1.04 10.32
N LEU A 400 35.22 1.28 11.63
CA LEU A 400 36.16 2.20 12.26
C LEU A 400 37.56 1.64 12.01
N PHE A 401 38.40 2.38 11.28
CA PHE A 401 39.81 2.06 11.24
C PHE A 401 40.31 2.12 12.68
N LYS A 402 40.64 0.97 13.28
CA LYS A 402 41.51 0.97 14.45
C LYS A 402 42.81 1.59 13.97
N ASN A 403 43.11 2.81 14.43
CA ASN A 403 44.45 3.38 14.29
C ASN A 403 45.42 2.31 14.82
N LYS A 404 46.25 1.80 13.92
CA LYS A 404 47.40 0.97 14.28
C LYS A 404 48.59 1.87 14.49
#